data_AF-A0A7R9THP8-F1
#
_entry.id   AF-A0A7R9THP8-F1
#
_cell.length_a   1.000
_cell.length_b   1.000
_cell.length_c   1.000
_cell.angle_alpha   90.00
_cell.angle_beta   90.00
_cell.angle_gamma   90.00
#
_symmetry.space_group_name_H-M   'P 1'
#
loop_
_entity.id
_entity.type
_entity.pdbx_description
1 polymer ?
#
loop_
_entity_poly.entity_id
_entity_poly.type
_entity_poly.pdbx_seq_one_letter_code
_entity_poly.pdbx_strand_id
1 'polypeptide(L)'
;MDDRPCRLRVSTWNVAAVNNNPFEYHVAHDDPAYDALMAAVEALVESPGERDVPVGVVFPHDAMSSLCEAMRGAGFDANDVDATAAYYRDRIAPRLIVSGFLRDETLGAKRLCSMPDRVTNTIALANGDRACRPSVVNGYEPPLPDLATWWNAWRAFMFDVTLPLLDAKTGETRATTPCHLLRKITRAKYPATTETEERLSLPLQLTCLAVFDAVLVHVVNQLAPVATWHGVKTGLVRALLRDKTARACEILASPEVAASSADVVCLQEVSASMV
;
A
#
# COMPACT_ATOMS: atom_id res chain seq x y z
N MET A 1 -31.77 -52.29 -0.91
CA MET A 1 -30.93 -51.10 -0.66
C MET A 1 -30.40 -50.67 -2.00
N ASP A 2 -30.65 -49.42 -2.36
CA ASP A 2 -30.29 -48.84 -3.64
C ASP A 2 -28.81 -48.46 -3.58
N ASP A 3 -27.94 -49.31 -4.11
CA ASP A 3 -26.47 -49.23 -4.03
C ASP A 3 -25.88 -48.25 -5.07
N ARG A 4 -26.69 -47.27 -5.50
CA ARG A 4 -26.25 -46.27 -6.49
C ARG A 4 -25.21 -45.35 -5.84
N PRO A 5 -24.03 -45.16 -6.46
CA PRO A 5 -23.00 -44.29 -5.92
C PRO A 5 -23.55 -42.86 -5.79
N CYS A 6 -23.62 -42.36 -4.55
CA CYS A 6 -23.97 -40.98 -4.27
C CYS A 6 -22.79 -40.09 -4.68
N ARG A 7 -23.02 -39.23 -5.68
CA ARG A 7 -22.00 -38.29 -6.16
C ARG A 7 -22.20 -36.94 -5.49
N LEU A 8 -21.38 -36.65 -4.49
CA LEU A 8 -21.30 -35.32 -3.88
C LEU A 8 -20.44 -34.39 -4.74
N ARG A 9 -20.98 -33.22 -5.09
CA ARG A 9 -20.27 -32.18 -5.84
C ARG A 9 -19.92 -31.06 -4.87
N VAL A 10 -18.62 -30.87 -4.67
CA VAL A 10 -18.09 -29.86 -3.75
C VAL A 10 -17.38 -28.79 -4.56
N SER A 11 -17.68 -27.53 -4.27
CA SER A 11 -16.88 -26.39 -4.72
C SER A 11 -16.09 -25.82 -3.55
N THR A 12 -14.95 -25.21 -3.86
CA THR A 12 -14.15 -24.48 -2.89
C THR A 12 -13.95 -23.06 -3.40
N TRP A 13 -14.10 -22.08 -2.52
CA TRP A 13 -13.88 -20.68 -2.84
C TRP A 13 -13.03 -20.03 -1.77
N ASN A 14 -11.85 -19.56 -2.15
CA ASN A 14 -11.08 -18.64 -1.32
C ASN A 14 -11.69 -17.24 -1.40
N VAL A 15 -12.33 -16.82 -0.31
CA VAL A 15 -13.00 -15.52 -0.20
C VAL A 15 -12.05 -14.43 0.29
N ALA A 16 -10.85 -14.78 0.76
CA ALA A 16 -9.85 -13.78 1.10
C ALA A 16 -9.21 -13.19 -0.15
N ALA A 17 -9.03 -11.88 -0.07
CA ALA A 17 -8.10 -11.13 -0.88
C ALA A 17 -7.28 -10.44 0.19
N VAL A 18 -6.02 -10.87 0.32
CA VAL A 18 -5.09 -10.31 1.31
C VAL A 18 -4.79 -8.84 0.97
N ASN A 19 -5.04 -8.46 -0.27
CA ASN A 19 -4.72 -7.16 -0.79
C ASN A 19 -5.74 -6.08 -0.40
N ASN A 20 -5.20 -4.94 0.06
CA ASN A 20 -5.87 -3.72 0.47
C ASN A 20 -5.61 -2.53 -0.48
N ASN A 21 -4.84 -2.73 -1.56
CA ASN A 21 -4.60 -1.75 -2.61
C ASN A 21 -5.78 -1.76 -3.60
N PRO A 22 -6.58 -0.68 -3.68
CA PRO A 22 -7.72 -0.59 -4.57
C PRO A 22 -7.36 -0.65 -6.06
N PHE A 23 -6.09 -0.41 -6.42
CA PHE A 23 -5.59 -0.38 -7.80
C PHE A 23 -4.71 -1.58 -8.17
N GLU A 24 -4.63 -2.64 -7.35
CA GLU A 24 -3.75 -3.78 -7.65
C GLU A 24 -4.17 -4.56 -8.90
N TYR A 25 -5.47 -4.66 -9.14
CA TYR A 25 -6.04 -5.38 -10.27
C TYR A 25 -6.87 -4.45 -11.12
N HIS A 26 -6.85 -4.69 -12.43
CA HIS A 26 -7.85 -4.14 -13.31
C HIS A 26 -9.20 -4.80 -13.00
N VAL A 27 -10.23 -4.02 -12.72
CA VAL A 27 -11.58 -4.51 -12.39
C VAL A 27 -12.60 -3.93 -13.36
N ALA A 28 -13.73 -4.62 -13.54
CA ALA A 28 -14.88 -4.00 -14.18
C ALA A 28 -15.45 -2.94 -13.23
N HIS A 29 -15.57 -1.70 -13.72
CA HIS A 29 -16.05 -0.57 -12.93
C HIS A 29 -17.04 0.26 -13.77
N ASP A 30 -18.18 0.64 -13.17
CA ASP A 30 -19.25 1.34 -13.89
C ASP A 30 -18.91 2.81 -14.18
N ASP A 31 -17.95 3.39 -13.45
CA ASP A 31 -17.47 4.75 -13.68
C ASP A 31 -16.47 4.78 -14.85
N PRO A 32 -16.79 5.44 -15.99
CA PRO A 32 -15.87 5.55 -17.13
C PRO A 32 -14.58 6.30 -16.79
N ALA A 33 -14.56 7.10 -15.70
CA ALA A 33 -13.34 7.74 -15.24
C ALA A 33 -12.29 6.73 -14.72
N TYR A 34 -12.71 5.53 -14.31
CA TYR A 34 -11.78 4.46 -13.92
C TYR A 34 -10.94 4.00 -15.10
N ASP A 35 -11.57 3.58 -16.20
CA ASP A 35 -10.86 3.09 -17.39
C ASP A 35 -9.97 4.18 -17.98
N ALA A 36 -10.45 5.42 -18.01
CA ALA A 36 -9.66 6.57 -18.45
C ALA A 36 -8.42 6.80 -17.57
N LEU A 37 -8.56 6.71 -16.24
CA LEU A 37 -7.45 6.84 -15.31
C LEU A 37 -6.43 5.70 -15.48
N MET A 38 -6.91 4.45 -15.57
CA MET A 38 -6.05 3.28 -15.72
C MET A 38 -5.25 3.34 -17.04
N ALA A 39 -5.92 3.66 -18.15
CA ALA A 39 -5.25 3.84 -19.44
C ALA A 39 -4.23 4.99 -19.41
N ALA A 40 -4.55 6.10 -18.72
CA ALA A 40 -3.63 7.23 -18.59
C ALA A 40 -2.38 6.88 -17.75
N VAL A 41 -2.55 6.08 -16.69
CA VAL A 41 -1.44 5.55 -15.89
C VAL A 41 -0.58 4.59 -16.71
N GLU A 42 -1.20 3.65 -17.44
CA GLU A 42 -0.48 2.72 -18.33
C GLU A 42 0.35 3.48 -19.37
N ALA A 43 -0.27 4.43 -20.09
CA ALA A 43 0.41 5.26 -21.08
C ALA A 43 1.58 6.05 -20.48
N LEU A 44 1.44 6.57 -19.26
CA LEU A 44 2.54 7.23 -18.55
C LEU A 44 3.66 6.25 -18.21
N VAL A 45 3.35 5.06 -17.69
CA VAL A 45 4.38 4.08 -17.29
C VAL A 45 5.14 3.53 -18.50
N GLU A 46 4.46 3.35 -19.63
CA GLU A 46 5.05 2.90 -20.88
C GLU A 46 5.91 3.99 -21.53
N SER A 47 5.38 5.22 -21.63
CA SER A 47 6.00 6.34 -22.32
C SER A 47 5.84 7.64 -21.51
N PRO A 48 6.66 7.85 -20.45
CA PRO A 48 6.43 8.95 -19.52
C PRO A 48 6.79 10.33 -20.12
N GLY A 49 7.72 10.38 -21.07
CA GLY A 49 8.11 11.61 -21.76
C GLY A 49 8.58 12.69 -20.80
N GLU A 50 8.14 13.94 -21.02
CA GLU A 50 8.49 15.09 -20.16
C GLU A 50 7.91 15.01 -18.74
N ARG A 51 6.94 14.11 -18.50
CA ARG A 51 6.39 13.87 -17.16
C ARG A 51 7.32 13.00 -16.31
N ASP A 52 8.34 12.36 -16.90
CA ASP A 52 9.36 11.62 -16.16
C ASP A 52 10.40 12.55 -15.54
N VAL A 53 9.98 13.32 -14.54
CA VAL A 53 10.85 14.27 -13.86
C VAL A 53 11.78 13.57 -12.84
N PRO A 54 12.90 14.18 -12.45
CA PRO A 54 13.71 13.65 -11.36
C PRO A 54 12.93 13.56 -10.04
N VAL A 55 13.22 12.54 -9.22
CA VAL A 55 12.64 12.34 -7.88
C VAL A 55 12.83 13.58 -7.01
N GLY A 56 13.98 14.26 -7.12
CA GLY A 56 14.25 15.50 -6.37
C GLY A 56 13.33 16.68 -6.72
N VAL A 57 12.58 16.61 -7.83
CA VAL A 57 11.52 17.58 -8.15
C VAL A 57 10.24 17.29 -7.36
N VAL A 58 9.92 16.01 -7.17
CA VAL A 58 8.71 15.55 -6.47
C VAL A 58 8.92 15.46 -4.95
N PHE A 59 10.11 15.09 -4.51
CA PHE A 59 10.51 15.01 -3.11
C PHE A 59 11.73 15.91 -2.86
N PRO A 60 11.55 17.24 -2.82
CA PRO A 60 12.64 18.20 -2.76
C PRO A 60 13.48 18.12 -1.47
N HIS A 61 14.60 18.84 -1.48
CA HIS A 61 15.58 18.82 -0.39
C HIS A 61 14.98 19.26 0.97
N ASP A 62 14.04 20.19 0.97
CA ASP A 62 13.30 20.62 2.16
C ASP A 62 12.41 19.50 2.72
N ALA A 63 11.71 18.75 1.87
CA ALA A 63 10.96 17.56 2.27
C ALA A 63 11.88 16.48 2.88
N MET A 64 13.03 16.22 2.25
CA MET A 64 14.03 15.31 2.81
C MET A 64 14.60 15.82 4.14
N SER A 65 14.86 17.11 4.27
CA SER A 65 15.34 17.71 5.51
C SER A 65 14.32 17.59 6.63
N SER A 66 13.04 17.85 6.32
CA SER A 66 11.92 17.65 7.25
C SER A 66 11.76 16.18 7.66
N LEU A 67 11.98 15.23 6.73
CA LEU A 67 11.99 13.81 7.05
C LEU A 67 13.13 13.45 8.01
N CYS A 68 14.33 13.96 7.77
CA CYS A 68 15.48 13.74 8.65
C CYS A 68 15.22 14.29 10.07
N GLU A 69 14.62 15.47 10.20
CA GLU A 69 14.22 16.03 11.49
C GLU A 69 13.22 15.12 12.21
N ALA A 70 12.19 14.64 11.51
CA ALA A 70 11.20 13.72 12.08
C ALA A 70 11.82 12.38 12.52
N MET A 71 12.73 11.80 11.72
CA MET A 71 13.47 10.59 12.09
C MET A 71 14.30 10.80 13.36
N ARG A 72 15.06 11.90 13.44
CA ARG A 72 15.86 12.21 14.65
C ARG A 72 14.96 12.42 15.86
N GLY A 73 13.85 13.13 15.71
CA GLY A 73 12.84 13.32 16.76
C GLY A 73 12.23 12.01 17.25
N ALA A 74 12.10 11.01 16.37
CA ALA A 74 11.61 9.67 16.70
C ALA A 74 12.70 8.70 17.22
N GLY A 75 13.92 9.20 17.47
CA GLY A 75 15.00 8.45 18.09
C GLY A 75 15.84 7.60 17.13
N PHE A 76 15.82 7.88 15.82
CA PHE A 76 16.72 7.23 14.87
C PHE A 76 18.15 7.76 15.04
N ASP A 77 19.15 6.91 14.80
CA ASP A 77 20.56 7.31 14.91
C ASP A 77 20.89 8.45 13.93
N ALA A 78 21.47 9.52 14.44
CA ALA A 78 21.73 10.73 13.66
C ALA A 78 22.71 10.48 12.51
N ASN A 79 23.73 9.63 12.70
CA ASN A 79 24.71 9.33 11.65
C ASN A 79 24.07 8.49 10.53
N ASP A 80 23.19 7.56 10.88
CA ASP A 80 22.43 6.78 9.90
C ASP A 80 21.43 7.66 9.13
N VAL A 81 20.79 8.62 9.80
CA VAL A 81 19.90 9.61 9.14
C VAL A 81 20.70 10.49 8.17
N ASP A 82 21.85 11.01 8.58
CA ASP A 82 22.71 11.86 7.74
C ASP A 82 23.27 11.09 6.53
N ALA A 83 23.72 9.86 6.76
CA ALA A 83 24.16 8.98 5.68
C ALA A 83 23.02 8.62 4.73
N THR A 84 21.79 8.49 5.22
CA THR A 84 20.60 8.27 4.38
C THR A 84 20.27 9.51 3.55
N ALA A 85 20.39 10.72 4.11
CA ALA A 85 20.23 11.96 3.36
C ALA A 85 21.26 12.10 2.23
N ALA A 86 22.52 11.75 2.51
CA ALA A 86 23.57 11.69 1.49
C ALA A 86 23.24 10.64 0.41
N TYR A 87 22.84 9.43 0.81
CA TYR A 87 22.42 8.39 -0.12
C TYR A 87 21.24 8.86 -0.99
N TYR A 88 20.24 9.51 -0.40
CA TYR A 88 19.10 10.07 -1.12
C TYR A 88 19.55 11.05 -2.20
N ARG A 89 20.34 12.07 -1.81
CA ARG A 89 20.84 13.09 -2.72
C ARG A 89 21.63 12.49 -3.89
N ASP A 90 22.50 11.52 -3.60
CA ASP A 90 23.45 11.01 -4.59
C ASP A 90 22.87 9.88 -5.46
N ARG A 91 21.87 9.15 -4.95
CA ARG A 91 21.41 7.89 -5.57
C ARG A 91 19.92 7.82 -5.86
N ILE A 92 19.08 8.60 -5.17
CA ILE A 92 17.63 8.53 -5.32
C ILE A 92 17.08 9.78 -6.00
N ALA A 93 17.40 10.97 -5.50
CA ALA A 93 16.93 12.25 -6.04
C ALA A 93 17.19 12.44 -7.55
N PRO A 94 18.34 11.99 -8.12
CA PRO A 94 18.61 12.16 -9.56
C PRO A 94 17.83 11.19 -10.47
N ARG A 95 17.21 10.14 -9.91
CA ARG A 95 16.46 9.16 -10.71
C ARG A 95 15.20 9.80 -11.26
N LEU A 96 14.79 9.40 -12.46
CA LEU A 96 13.48 9.79 -12.98
C LEU A 96 12.38 8.98 -12.28
N ILE A 97 11.23 9.60 -12.01
CA ILE A 97 10.18 9.02 -11.17
C ILE A 97 9.61 7.70 -11.71
N VAL A 98 9.43 7.58 -13.03
CA VAL A 98 8.90 6.37 -13.68
C VAL A 98 10.05 5.46 -14.10
N SER A 99 10.85 5.88 -15.08
CA SER A 99 11.86 5.00 -15.68
C SER A 99 13.03 4.66 -14.74
N GLY A 100 13.34 5.55 -13.79
CA GLY A 100 14.49 5.42 -12.90
C GLY A 100 14.15 4.96 -11.48
N PHE A 101 12.90 5.07 -11.03
CA PHE A 101 12.49 4.74 -9.66
C PHE A 101 11.39 3.67 -9.64
N LEU A 102 10.20 3.94 -10.20
CA LEU A 102 9.10 2.97 -10.20
C LEU A 102 9.42 1.68 -10.97
N ARG A 103 10.15 1.79 -12.08
CA ARG A 103 10.57 0.65 -12.92
C ARG A 103 11.93 0.05 -12.53
N ASP A 104 12.57 0.53 -11.46
CA ASP A 104 13.87 -0.02 -11.04
C ASP A 104 13.70 -1.36 -10.31
N GLU A 105 13.96 -2.45 -11.04
CA GLU A 105 13.94 -3.82 -10.52
C GLU A 105 14.91 -4.03 -9.35
N THR A 106 16.03 -3.31 -9.30
CA THR A 106 17.02 -3.41 -8.21
C THR A 106 16.50 -2.82 -6.90
N LEU A 107 15.75 -1.71 -6.96
CA LEU A 107 15.06 -1.16 -5.79
C LEU A 107 13.95 -2.12 -5.32
N GLY A 108 13.22 -2.71 -6.26
CA GLY A 108 12.23 -3.74 -5.98
C GLY A 108 12.82 -4.96 -5.26
N ALA A 109 13.95 -5.49 -5.74
CA ALA A 109 14.63 -6.65 -5.18
C ALA A 109 15.15 -6.41 -3.74
N LYS A 110 15.52 -5.17 -3.41
CA LYS A 110 15.95 -4.76 -2.05
C LYS A 110 14.79 -4.60 -1.08
N ARG A 111 13.55 -4.53 -1.59
CA ARG A 111 12.31 -4.36 -0.83
C ARG A 111 12.21 -3.07 -0.01
N LEU A 112 12.99 -2.05 -0.36
CA LEU A 112 13.05 -0.77 0.36
C LEU A 112 11.71 -0.02 0.40
N CYS A 113 10.82 -0.23 -0.58
CA CYS A 113 9.45 0.31 -0.55
C CYS A 113 8.44 -0.73 -0.05
N SER A 114 8.51 -1.98 -0.54
CA SER A 114 7.47 -2.97 -0.27
C SER A 114 7.46 -3.52 1.17
N MET A 115 8.62 -3.60 1.84
CA MET A 115 8.65 -4.03 3.25
C MET A 115 8.02 -3.02 4.21
N PRO A 116 8.37 -1.73 4.16
CA PRO A 116 7.70 -0.75 4.99
C PRO A 116 6.23 -0.57 4.57
N ASP A 117 5.90 -0.71 3.28
CA ASP A 117 4.50 -0.72 2.83
C ASP A 117 3.69 -1.81 3.51
N ARG A 118 4.18 -3.06 3.49
CA ARG A 118 3.51 -4.21 4.12
C ARG A 118 3.12 -4.01 5.58
N VAL A 119 3.87 -3.20 6.34
CA VAL A 119 3.63 -3.00 7.78
C VAL A 119 2.97 -1.68 8.13
N THR A 120 2.97 -0.70 7.22
CA THR A 120 2.42 0.64 7.48
C THR A 120 1.26 1.04 6.59
N ASN A 121 1.01 0.34 5.49
CA ASN A 121 0.00 0.70 4.50
C ASN A 121 -1.40 0.77 5.12
N THR A 122 -1.84 -0.32 5.75
CA THR A 122 -3.09 -0.35 6.52
C THR A 122 -2.86 -1.16 7.77
N ILE A 123 -3.06 -0.52 8.92
CA ILE A 123 -2.77 -1.07 10.23
C ILE A 123 -4.10 -1.39 10.91
N ALA A 124 -4.28 -2.66 11.31
CA ALA A 124 -5.43 -3.06 12.11
C ALA A 124 -5.26 -2.54 13.55
N LEU A 125 -6.31 -1.92 14.08
CA LEU A 125 -6.34 -1.36 15.42
C LEU A 125 -7.03 -2.34 16.39
N ALA A 126 -6.74 -2.19 17.69
CA ALA A 126 -7.28 -3.06 18.73
C ALA A 126 -8.82 -3.01 18.85
N ASN A 127 -9.44 -1.93 18.41
CA ASN A 127 -10.89 -1.76 18.39
C ASN A 127 -11.57 -2.36 17.13
N GLY A 128 -10.81 -2.98 16.22
CA GLY A 128 -11.32 -3.51 14.96
C GLY A 128 -11.27 -2.52 13.78
N ASP A 129 -10.97 -1.25 14.04
CA ASP A 129 -10.80 -0.25 12.97
C ASP A 129 -9.47 -0.41 12.24
N ARG A 130 -9.28 0.41 11.20
CA ARG A 130 -8.08 0.41 10.37
C ARG A 130 -7.51 1.82 10.25
N ALA A 131 -6.24 1.98 10.56
CA ALA A 131 -5.50 3.20 10.27
C ALA A 131 -4.80 3.05 8.91
N CYS A 132 -5.11 3.93 7.96
CA CYS A 132 -4.51 3.93 6.62
C CYS A 132 -3.47 5.02 6.51
N ARG A 133 -2.27 4.68 6.02
CA ARG A 133 -1.23 5.67 5.71
C ARG A 133 -1.73 6.60 4.60
N PRO A 134 -1.44 7.91 4.62
CA PRO A 134 -1.76 8.81 3.51
C PRO A 134 -1.08 8.37 2.20
N SER A 135 -1.82 7.66 1.37
CA SER A 135 -1.33 7.05 0.12
C SER A 135 -2.47 6.87 -0.89
N VAL A 136 -2.09 6.75 -2.16
CA VAL A 136 -3.02 6.43 -3.26
C VAL A 136 -3.48 4.97 -3.20
N VAL A 137 -2.63 4.07 -2.70
CA VAL A 137 -2.77 2.60 -2.82
C VAL A 137 -3.42 1.94 -1.60
N ASN A 138 -4.34 2.62 -0.91
CA ASN A 138 -5.04 2.06 0.25
C ASN A 138 -6.36 2.76 0.58
N GLY A 139 -6.96 2.44 1.74
CA GLY A 139 -8.22 3.01 2.20
C GLY A 139 -8.18 4.43 2.79
N TYR A 140 -7.08 5.20 2.64
CA TYR A 140 -7.01 6.57 3.17
C TYR A 140 -8.10 7.47 2.58
N GLU A 141 -8.97 8.00 3.44
CA GLU A 141 -10.20 8.71 3.04
C GLU A 141 -9.99 10.18 2.66
N PRO A 142 -9.16 10.98 3.35
CA PRO A 142 -8.99 12.38 2.96
C PRO A 142 -8.38 12.53 1.55
N PRO A 143 -8.79 13.55 0.78
CA PRO A 143 -8.20 13.82 -0.53
C PRO A 143 -6.74 14.26 -0.40
N LEU A 144 -5.95 13.98 -1.43
CA LEU A 144 -4.53 14.35 -1.52
C LEU A 144 -4.31 15.31 -2.70
N PRO A 145 -4.77 16.57 -2.60
CA PRO A 145 -4.82 17.48 -3.74
C PRO A 145 -3.46 17.94 -4.25
N ASP A 146 -2.45 17.90 -3.38
CA ASP A 146 -1.09 18.32 -3.68
C ASP A 146 -0.09 17.62 -2.73
N LEU A 147 1.19 17.76 -3.05
CA LEU A 147 2.29 17.15 -2.28
C LEU A 147 2.44 17.75 -0.89
N ALA A 148 2.07 19.02 -0.67
CA ALA A 148 2.17 19.65 0.65
C ALA A 148 1.14 19.06 1.62
N THR A 149 -0.10 18.91 1.16
CA THR A 149 -1.19 18.27 1.89
C THR A 149 -0.85 16.82 2.20
N TRP A 150 -0.36 16.08 1.18
CA TRP A 150 0.12 14.72 1.38
C TRP A 150 1.26 14.64 2.40
N TRP A 151 2.29 15.47 2.28
CA TRP A 151 3.46 15.44 3.16
C TRP A 151 3.08 15.67 4.62
N ASN A 152 2.25 16.69 4.88
CA ASN A 152 1.77 17.00 6.23
C ASN A 152 1.02 15.83 6.85
N ALA A 153 0.09 15.24 6.10
CA ALA A 153 -0.66 14.07 6.56
C ALA A 153 0.25 12.86 6.77
N TRP A 154 1.13 12.57 5.81
CA TRP A 154 2.01 11.40 5.81
C TRP A 154 3.00 11.46 6.97
N ARG A 155 3.63 12.62 7.18
CA ARG A 155 4.56 12.84 8.29
C ARG A 155 3.83 12.68 9.64
N ALA A 156 2.67 13.30 9.79
CA ALA A 156 1.88 13.18 11.02
C ALA A 156 1.50 11.72 11.30
N PHE A 157 1.05 10.99 10.28
CA PHE A 157 0.75 9.56 10.40
C PHE A 157 2.01 8.74 10.77
N MET A 158 3.16 9.03 10.18
CA MET A 158 4.34 8.22 10.43
C MET A 158 4.99 8.47 11.78
N PHE A 159 4.88 9.68 12.33
CA PHE A 159 5.68 10.12 13.49
C PHE A 159 4.87 10.65 14.67
N ASP A 160 3.70 11.26 14.43
CA ASP A 160 3.00 12.04 15.45
C ASP A 160 1.81 11.27 16.06
N VAL A 161 1.25 10.29 15.33
CA VAL A 161 0.15 9.46 15.85
C VAL A 161 0.67 8.26 16.64
N THR A 162 -0.04 7.93 17.71
CA THR A 162 0.15 6.67 18.45
C THR A 162 -1.07 5.79 18.24
N LEU A 163 -0.87 4.61 17.66
CA LEU A 163 -1.95 3.67 17.32
C LEU A 163 -2.07 2.56 18.38
N PRO A 164 -3.30 2.21 18.82
CA PRO A 164 -3.52 1.07 19.70
C PRO A 164 -3.56 -0.22 18.86
N LEU A 165 -2.50 -1.03 18.94
CA LEU A 165 -2.37 -2.28 18.20
C LEU A 165 -2.60 -3.47 19.12
N LEU A 166 -3.35 -4.46 18.64
CA LEU A 166 -3.50 -5.73 19.34
C LEU A 166 -2.29 -6.62 19.06
N ASP A 167 -1.56 -7.00 20.11
CA ASP A 167 -0.53 -8.03 19.99
C ASP A 167 -1.21 -9.39 19.81
N ALA A 168 -1.04 -9.99 18.63
CA ALA A 168 -1.67 -11.26 18.29
C ALA A 168 -1.22 -12.44 19.17
N LYS A 169 -0.08 -12.33 19.87
CA LYS A 169 0.44 -13.38 20.75
C LYS A 169 -0.06 -13.24 22.18
N THR A 170 -0.10 -12.01 22.71
CA THR A 170 -0.49 -11.78 24.10
C THR A 170 -1.94 -11.38 24.27
N GLY A 171 -2.60 -10.91 23.20
CA GLY A 171 -3.92 -10.30 23.26
C GLY A 171 -3.94 -8.92 23.91
N GLU A 172 -2.77 -8.34 24.22
CA GLU A 172 -2.67 -7.04 24.86
C GLU A 172 -2.65 -5.91 23.82
N THR A 173 -3.20 -4.75 24.21
CA THR A 173 -3.11 -3.55 23.38
C THR A 173 -1.81 -2.81 23.65
N ARG A 174 -1.03 -2.55 22.60
CA ARG A 174 0.20 -1.76 22.65
C ARG A 174 0.04 -0.47 21.86
N ALA A 175 0.36 0.66 22.48
CA ALA A 175 0.45 1.94 21.81
C ALA A 175 1.76 1.98 20.98
N THR A 176 1.69 2.26 19.68
CA THR A 176 2.88 2.30 18.81
C THR A 176 2.74 3.33 17.69
N THR A 177 3.82 4.07 17.45
CA THR A 177 3.94 4.99 16.32
C THR A 177 4.33 4.22 15.04
N PRO A 178 3.72 4.51 13.87
CA PRO A 178 3.96 3.71 12.66
C PRO A 178 5.41 3.60 12.20
N CYS A 179 6.26 4.62 12.37
CA CYS A 179 7.68 4.52 12.03
C CYS A 179 8.44 3.47 12.85
N HIS A 180 7.94 3.08 14.03
CA HIS A 180 8.53 2.02 14.87
C HIS A 180 8.00 0.62 14.55
N LEU A 181 7.04 0.48 13.63
CA LEU A 181 6.62 -0.83 13.09
C LEU A 181 7.59 -1.39 12.06
N LEU A 182 8.46 -0.52 11.56
CA LEU A 182 9.50 -0.84 10.61
C LEU A 182 10.47 -1.89 11.15
N ARG A 183 10.87 -2.81 10.27
CA ARG A 183 11.83 -3.88 10.59
C ARG A 183 13.07 -3.73 9.75
N LYS A 184 14.20 -4.17 10.29
CA LYS A 184 15.48 -4.17 9.57
C LYS A 184 15.38 -5.05 8.33
N ILE A 185 15.87 -4.54 7.20
CA ILE A 185 16.03 -5.30 5.96
C ILE A 185 17.45 -5.86 5.98
N THR A 186 17.57 -7.19 6.03
CA THR A 186 18.86 -7.87 6.14
C THR A 186 19.29 -8.51 4.83
N ARG A 187 20.60 -8.57 4.59
CA ARG A 187 21.17 -9.25 3.41
C ARG A 187 20.91 -10.74 3.39
N ALA A 188 20.87 -11.35 4.57
CA ALA A 188 20.55 -12.76 4.73
C ALA A 188 19.18 -13.11 4.14
N LYS A 189 18.21 -12.19 4.24
CA LYS A 189 16.87 -12.38 3.68
C LYS A 189 16.72 -11.77 2.28
N TYR A 190 17.42 -10.67 2.01
CA TYR A 190 17.35 -9.93 0.74
C TYR A 190 18.76 -9.70 0.20
N PRO A 191 19.32 -10.67 -0.57
CA PRO A 191 20.72 -10.64 -1.00
C PRO A 191 21.10 -9.47 -1.92
N ALA A 192 20.11 -8.83 -2.57
CA ALA A 192 20.32 -7.65 -3.42
C ALA A 192 20.69 -6.38 -2.63
N THR A 193 20.45 -6.37 -1.32
CA THR A 193 20.79 -5.26 -0.43
C THR A 193 22.31 -5.21 -0.22
N THR A 194 22.89 -4.02 -0.32
CA THR A 194 24.32 -3.81 0.00
C THR A 194 24.53 -3.72 1.51
N GLU A 195 25.78 -3.82 1.97
CA GLU A 195 26.10 -3.66 3.39
C GLU A 195 25.70 -2.27 3.93
N THR A 196 25.94 -1.23 3.12
CA THR A 196 25.50 0.13 3.45
C THR A 196 23.99 0.22 3.57
N GLU A 197 23.23 -0.37 2.65
CA GLU A 197 21.77 -0.33 2.68
C GLU A 197 21.19 -1.16 3.84
N GLU A 198 21.82 -2.27 4.23
CA GLU A 198 21.40 -3.05 5.41
C GLU A 198 21.62 -2.27 6.70
N ARG A 199 22.76 -1.58 6.84
CA ARG A 199 23.04 -0.67 7.96
C ARG A 199 21.99 0.43 8.02
N LEU A 200 21.75 1.10 6.89
CA LEU A 200 20.81 2.22 6.77
C LEU A 200 19.34 1.79 6.62
N SER A 201 19.02 0.51 6.75
CA SER A 201 17.74 0.00 6.23
C SER A 201 16.50 0.65 6.83
N LEU A 202 16.51 1.04 8.12
CA LEU A 202 15.37 1.69 8.77
C LEU A 202 15.11 3.11 8.23
N PRO A 203 16.07 4.06 8.27
CA PRO A 203 15.85 5.37 7.66
C PRO A 203 15.69 5.28 6.14
N LEU A 204 16.44 4.41 5.45
CA LEU A 204 16.38 4.29 4.00
C LEU A 204 15.03 3.75 3.50
N GLN A 205 14.44 2.74 4.16
CA GLN A 205 13.13 2.25 3.75
C GLN A 205 12.03 3.30 3.99
N LEU A 206 12.16 4.13 5.03
CA LEU A 206 11.22 5.22 5.31
C LEU A 206 11.34 6.34 4.26
N THR A 207 12.56 6.70 3.85
CA THR A 207 12.81 7.61 2.72
C THR A 207 12.24 7.04 1.41
N CYS A 208 12.55 5.79 1.08
CA CYS A 208 12.04 5.16 -0.15
C CYS A 208 10.50 5.06 -0.15
N LEU A 209 9.88 4.78 1.00
CA LEU A 209 8.42 4.76 1.12
C LEU A 209 7.81 6.16 0.92
N ALA A 210 8.38 7.19 1.55
CA ALA A 210 7.92 8.57 1.37
C ALA A 210 8.02 9.00 -0.09
N VAL A 211 9.15 8.71 -0.75
CA VAL A 211 9.35 8.99 -2.18
C VAL A 211 8.32 8.24 -3.03
N PHE A 212 8.09 6.96 -2.75
CA PHE A 212 7.12 6.15 -3.48
C PHE A 212 5.71 6.75 -3.39
N ASP A 213 5.22 7.06 -2.19
CA ASP A 213 3.90 7.67 -2.02
C ASP A 213 3.82 9.07 -2.66
N ALA A 214 4.88 9.89 -2.55
CA ALA A 214 4.96 11.20 -3.19
C ALA A 214 4.85 11.10 -4.72
N VAL A 215 5.59 10.17 -5.32
CA VAL A 215 5.54 9.89 -6.76
C VAL A 215 4.13 9.49 -7.17
N LEU A 216 3.48 8.59 -6.43
CA LEU A 216 2.11 8.18 -6.77
C LEU A 216 1.13 9.35 -6.70
N VAL A 217 1.19 10.18 -5.66
CA VAL A 217 0.35 11.39 -5.53
C VAL A 217 0.60 12.36 -6.69
N HIS A 218 1.87 12.60 -7.01
CA HIS A 218 2.24 13.45 -8.14
C HIS A 218 1.67 12.94 -9.46
N VAL A 219 1.84 11.65 -9.74
CA VAL A 219 1.36 11.00 -10.95
C VAL A 219 -0.16 11.13 -11.08
N VAL A 220 -0.94 10.72 -10.07
CA VAL A 220 -2.41 10.75 -10.20
C VAL A 220 -2.96 12.17 -10.33
N ASN A 221 -2.34 13.15 -9.65
CA ASN A 221 -2.73 14.57 -9.76
C ASN A 221 -2.37 15.19 -11.11
N GLN A 222 -1.42 14.63 -11.86
CA GLN A 222 -1.14 15.04 -13.23
C GLN A 222 -2.10 14.41 -14.25
N LEU A 223 -2.63 13.22 -13.95
CA LEU A 223 -3.43 12.44 -14.90
C LEU A 223 -4.93 12.74 -14.82
N ALA A 224 -5.43 13.13 -13.66
CA ALA A 224 -6.84 13.45 -13.48
C ALA A 224 -7.07 14.48 -12.36
N PRO A 225 -8.18 15.23 -12.39
CA PRO A 225 -8.58 16.06 -11.26
C PRO A 225 -8.73 15.23 -9.98
N VAL A 226 -8.41 15.86 -8.84
CA VAL A 226 -8.45 15.20 -7.52
C VAL A 226 -9.80 14.57 -7.24
N ALA A 227 -10.90 15.30 -7.50
CA ALA A 227 -12.25 14.78 -7.33
C ALA A 227 -12.52 13.51 -8.17
N THR A 228 -11.89 13.40 -9.34
CA THR A 228 -12.05 12.27 -10.26
C THR A 228 -11.29 11.05 -9.76
N TRP A 229 -9.96 11.10 -9.66
CA TRP A 229 -9.19 9.91 -9.26
C TRP A 229 -9.49 9.48 -7.82
N HIS A 230 -9.79 10.44 -6.93
CA HIS A 230 -10.18 10.13 -5.56
C HIS A 230 -11.58 9.51 -5.48
N GLY A 231 -12.52 9.97 -6.32
CA GLY A 231 -13.83 9.34 -6.49
C GLY A 231 -13.71 7.88 -6.94
N VAL A 232 -12.88 7.63 -7.95
CA VAL A 232 -12.55 6.28 -8.42
C VAL A 232 -11.95 5.43 -7.30
N LYS A 233 -10.93 5.93 -6.61
CA LYS A 233 -10.29 5.25 -5.47
C LYS A 233 -11.31 4.88 -4.39
N THR A 234 -12.16 5.82 -3.98
CA THR A 234 -13.13 5.59 -2.90
C THR A 234 -14.22 4.59 -3.32
N GLY A 235 -14.66 4.62 -4.58
CA GLY A 235 -15.53 3.61 -5.16
C GLY A 235 -14.92 2.20 -5.11
N LEU A 236 -13.65 2.07 -5.53
CA LEU A 236 -12.91 0.81 -5.45
C LEU A 236 -12.72 0.33 -4.01
N VAL A 237 -12.33 1.20 -3.09
CA VAL A 237 -12.18 0.86 -1.66
C VAL A 237 -13.51 0.36 -1.09
N ARG A 238 -14.62 1.01 -1.44
CA ARG A 238 -15.93 0.57 -1.00
C ARG A 238 -16.25 -0.82 -1.54
N ALA A 239 -16.13 -1.04 -2.85
CA ALA A 239 -16.47 -2.30 -3.49
C ALA A 239 -15.56 -3.47 -3.07
N LEU A 240 -14.26 -3.23 -2.97
CA LEU A 240 -13.26 -4.29 -2.79
C LEU A 240 -12.89 -4.54 -1.33
N LEU A 241 -13.07 -3.55 -0.43
CA LEU A 241 -12.60 -3.64 0.95
C LEU A 241 -13.72 -3.50 1.98
N ARG A 242 -14.62 -2.53 1.84
CA ARG A 242 -15.69 -2.27 2.84
C ARG A 242 -16.87 -3.21 2.68
N ASP A 243 -17.42 -3.27 1.47
CA ASP A 243 -18.65 -3.99 1.17
C ASP A 243 -18.37 -5.44 0.78
N LYS A 244 -17.10 -5.87 0.81
CA LYS A 244 -16.65 -7.17 0.33
C LYS A 244 -17.37 -8.33 1.01
N THR A 245 -17.49 -8.32 2.34
CA THR A 245 -18.15 -9.40 3.08
C THR A 245 -19.62 -9.49 2.70
N ALA A 246 -20.32 -8.34 2.67
CA ALA A 246 -21.72 -8.29 2.25
C ALA A 246 -21.88 -8.82 0.82
N ARG A 247 -21.00 -8.41 -0.10
CA ARG A 247 -20.99 -8.86 -1.49
C ARG A 247 -20.71 -10.35 -1.63
N ALA A 248 -19.80 -10.90 -0.84
CA ALA A 248 -19.52 -12.34 -0.84
C ALA A 248 -20.75 -13.13 -0.37
N CYS A 249 -21.45 -12.65 0.66
CA CYS A 249 -22.72 -13.25 1.12
C CYS A 249 -23.82 -13.15 0.05
N GLU A 250 -23.95 -12.00 -0.62
CA GLU A 250 -24.88 -11.82 -1.75
C GLU A 250 -24.61 -12.83 -2.87
N ILE A 251 -23.35 -13.02 -3.25
CA ILE A 251 -22.95 -13.99 -4.29
C ILE A 251 -23.31 -15.41 -3.84
N LEU A 252 -23.02 -15.78 -2.59
CA LEU A 252 -23.37 -17.11 -2.06
C LEU A 252 -24.88 -17.35 -2.04
N ALA A 253 -25.67 -16.31 -1.78
CA ALA A 253 -27.13 -16.34 -1.79
C ALA A 253 -27.74 -16.20 -3.20
N SER A 254 -26.92 -15.96 -4.23
CA SER A 254 -27.40 -15.70 -5.58
C SER A 254 -28.09 -16.93 -6.19
N PRO A 255 -29.12 -16.74 -7.03
CA PRO A 255 -29.73 -17.83 -7.78
C PRO A 255 -28.72 -18.63 -8.61
N GLU A 256 -27.66 -18.00 -9.11
CA GLU A 256 -26.61 -18.64 -9.90
C GLU A 256 -25.79 -19.64 -9.07
N VAL A 257 -25.43 -19.28 -7.83
CA VAL A 257 -24.75 -20.20 -6.90
C VAL A 257 -25.71 -21.27 -6.40
N ALA A 258 -26.95 -20.90 -6.08
CA ALA A 258 -27.99 -21.84 -5.64
C ALA A 258 -28.38 -22.86 -6.74
N ALA A 259 -28.37 -22.44 -8.01
CA ALA A 259 -28.61 -23.28 -9.17
C ALA A 259 -27.34 -23.99 -9.67
N SER A 260 -26.18 -23.73 -9.03
CA SER A 260 -24.94 -24.40 -9.40
C SER A 260 -25.05 -25.91 -9.16
N SER A 261 -24.21 -26.68 -9.83
CA SER A 261 -24.11 -28.11 -9.59
C SER A 261 -23.45 -28.47 -8.25
N ALA A 262 -23.05 -27.50 -7.42
CA ALA A 262 -22.41 -27.78 -6.15
C ALA A 262 -23.47 -28.08 -5.08
N ASP A 263 -23.31 -29.22 -4.40
CA ASP A 263 -24.14 -29.58 -3.25
C ASP A 263 -23.57 -28.94 -1.96
N VAL A 264 -22.26 -28.64 -1.94
CA VAL A 264 -21.56 -27.97 -0.83
C VAL A 264 -20.56 -26.96 -1.38
N VAL A 265 -20.52 -25.76 -0.78
CA VAL A 265 -19.49 -24.74 -1.02
C VAL A 265 -18.61 -24.60 0.22
N CYS A 266 -17.33 -24.93 0.10
CA CYS A 266 -16.34 -24.76 1.16
C CYS A 266 -15.63 -23.41 1.01
N LEU A 267 -15.76 -22.53 2.00
CA LEU A 267 -15.08 -21.24 2.00
C LEU A 267 -13.69 -21.36 2.65
N GLN A 268 -12.69 -20.70 2.05
CA GLN A 268 -11.32 -20.65 2.57
C GLN A 268 -10.95 -19.21 2.98
N GLU A 269 -10.07 -19.09 3.98
CA GLU A 269 -9.57 -17.81 4.52
C GLU A 269 -10.70 -16.84 4.95
N VAL A 270 -11.78 -17.40 5.50
CA VAL A 270 -12.94 -16.66 5.97
C VAL A 270 -12.56 -15.82 7.19
N SER A 271 -12.84 -14.51 7.15
CA SER A 271 -12.70 -13.65 8.32
C SER A 271 -13.83 -13.92 9.32
N ALA A 272 -13.58 -13.70 10.60
CA ALA A 272 -14.62 -13.83 11.64
C ALA A 272 -15.86 -12.96 11.38
N SER A 273 -15.73 -11.88 10.59
CA SER A 273 -16.85 -11.02 10.19
C SER A 273 -17.82 -11.65 9.17
N MET A 274 -17.49 -12.79 8.58
CA MET A 274 -18.33 -13.50 7.59
C MET A 274 -18.99 -14.76 8.17
N VAL A 275 -18.71 -15.09 9.43
CA VAL A 275 -19.24 -16.27 10.15
C VAL A 275 -20.35 -15.85 11.11
#